data_AF-A0A0D5BZY0-F1
#
_entry.id   AF-A0A0D5BZY0-F1
#
_cell.length_a   1.000
_cell.length_b   1.000
_cell.length_c   1.000
_cell.angle_alpha   90.00
_cell.angle_beta   90.00
_cell.angle_gamma   90.00
#
_symmetry.space_group_name_H-M   'P 1'
#
loop_
_entity.id
_entity.type
_entity.pdbx_description
1 polymer ?
#
loop_
_entity_poly.entity_id
_entity_poly.type
_entity_poly.pdbx_seq_one_letter_code
_entity_poly.pdbx_strand_id
1 'polypeptide(L)' 'MASKAIVVGVGIPMIIVGALMAWLWAPSEVTYQNQVELVGSTIGILGVIFFISGLFYRKEPVMH' A
#
# COMPACT_ATOMS: atom_id res chain seq x y z
N MET A 1 -14.21 7.46 12.31
CA MET A 1 -14.08 6.01 12.56
C MET A 1 -13.24 5.46 11.43
N ALA A 2 -11.99 5.06 11.69
CA ALA A 2 -11.13 4.52 10.65
C ALA A 2 -11.79 3.34 9.93
N SER A 3 -11.74 3.32 8.60
CA SER A 3 -12.25 2.23 7.78
C SER A 3 -11.32 1.03 7.90
N LYS A 4 -11.72 0.03 8.70
CA LYS A 4 -10.98 -1.24 8.83
C LYS A 4 -10.74 -1.90 7.47
N ALA A 5 -11.71 -1.82 6.56
CA ALA A 5 -11.58 -2.40 5.21
C ALA A 5 -10.45 -1.75 4.42
N ILE A 6 -10.29 -0.43 4.49
CA ILE A 6 -9.23 0.28 3.77
C ILE A 6 -7.89 0.09 4.49
N VAL A 7 -7.86 0.28 5.82
CA VAL A 7 -6.61 0.23 6.61
C VAL A 7 -6.02 -1.19 6.62
N VAL A 8 -6.81 -2.20 7.02
CA VAL A 8 -6.34 -3.58 7.21
C VAL A 8 -6.47 -4.39 5.92
N GLY A 9 -7.51 -4.13 5.11
CA GLY A 9 -7.75 -4.89 3.89
C GLY A 9 -6.92 -4.45 2.68
N VAL A 10 -6.45 -3.20 2.64
CA VAL A 10 -5.74 -2.66 1.46
C VAL A 10 -4.43 -1.98 1.85
N GLY A 11 -4.45 -0.96 2.71
CA GLY A 11 -3.30 -0.13 3.04
C GLY A 11 -2.12 -0.92 3.61
N ILE A 12 -2.33 -1.66 4.71
CA ILE A 12 -1.26 -2.46 5.33
C ILE A 12 -0.70 -3.51 4.36
N PRO A 13 -1.51 -4.36 3.69
CA PRO A 13 -0.99 -5.31 2.71
C PRO A 13 -0.17 -4.66 1.60
N MET A 14 -0.64 -3.53 1.03
CA MET A 14 0.09 -2.84 -0.04
C MET A 14 1.44 -2.28 0.45
N ILE A 15 1.51 -1.72 1.66
CA ILE A 15 2.76 -1.25 2.25
C ILE A 15 3.75 -2.42 2.38
N ILE A 16 3.29 -3.56 2.90
CA ILE A 16 4.13 -4.74 3.11
C ILE A 16 4.64 -5.26 1.76
N VAL A 17 3.74 -5.47 0.78
CA VAL A 17 4.11 -5.96 -0.55
C VAL A 17 5.10 -5.01 -1.23
N GLY A 18 4.84 -3.70 -1.20
CA GLY A 18 5.72 -2.71 -1.79
C GLY A 18 7.11 -2.69 -1.15
N ALA A 19 7.18 -2.75 0.18
CA ALA A 19 8.44 -2.80 0.92
C ALA A 19 9.23 -4.08 0.63
N LEU A 20 8.57 -5.24 0.58
CA LEU A 20 9.23 -6.51 0.25
C LEU A 20 9.74 -6.52 -1.19
N MET A 21 8.98 -5.96 -2.14
CA MET A 21 9.43 -5.84 -3.52
C MET A 21 10.64 -4.92 -3.67
N ALA A 22 10.60 -3.73 -3.06
CA ALA A 22 11.71 -2.77 -3.17
C ALA A 22 12.97 -3.23 -2.41
N TRP A 23 12.81 -3.84 -1.23
CA TRP A 23 13.96 -4.21 -0.38
C TRP A 23 14.50 -5.60 -0.71
N LEU A 24 13.65 -6.62 -0.87
CA LEU A 24 14.13 -8.00 -1.03
C LEU A 24 14.17 -8.41 -2.51
N TRP A 25 13.12 -8.11 -3.27
CA TRP A 25 13.03 -8.57 -4.65
C TRP A 25 13.94 -7.75 -5.57
N ALA A 26 13.92 -6.42 -5.51
CA ALA A 26 14.71 -5.60 -6.43
C ALA A 26 16.22 -5.93 -6.40
N PRO A 27 16.88 -6.09 -5.23
CA PRO A 27 18.29 -6.48 -5.18
C PRO A 27 18.57 -7.93 -5.62
N SER A 28 17.54 -8.78 -5.69
CA SER A 28 17.65 -10.15 -6.20
C SER A 28 17.46 -10.27 -7.71
N GLU A 29 16.99 -9.21 -8.37
CA GLU A 29 16.83 -9.13 -9.82
C GLU A 29 18.11 -8.60 -10.48
N VAL A 30 18.50 -9.19 -11.61
CA VAL A 30 19.73 -8.86 -12.34
C VAL A 30 19.42 -8.02 -13.58
N THR A 31 18.27 -8.23 -14.21
CA THR A 31 17.91 -7.60 -15.49
C THR A 31 16.97 -6.42 -15.28
N TYR A 32 16.06 -6.52 -14.31
CA TYR A 32 14.98 -5.54 -14.13
C TYR A 32 14.99 -4.85 -12.76
N GLN A 33 16.12 -4.87 -12.03
CA GLN A 33 16.26 -4.31 -10.68
C GLN A 33 15.57 -2.94 -10.53
N ASN A 34 15.94 -1.95 -11.34
CA ASN A 34 15.38 -0.59 -11.25
C ASN A 34 13.87 -0.55 -11.48
N GLN A 35 13.34 -1.43 -12.34
CA GLN A 35 11.89 -1.51 -12.61
C GLN A 35 11.16 -2.14 -11.42
N VAL A 36 11.72 -3.20 -10.83
CA VAL A 36 11.15 -3.85 -9.64
C VAL A 36 11.18 -2.90 -8.44
N GLU A 37 12.26 -2.13 -8.27
CA GLU A 37 12.35 -1.10 -7.22
C GLU A 37 11.31 0.00 -7.43
N LEU A 38 11.15 0.50 -8.66
CA LEU A 38 10.15 1.52 -8.98
C LEU A 38 8.72 1.02 -8.73
N VAL A 39 8.40 -0.19 -9.18
CA VAL A 39 7.08 -0.79 -8.99
C VAL A 39 6.81 -1.04 -7.50
N GLY A 40 7.77 -1.64 -6.79
CA GLY A 40 7.66 -1.93 -5.36
C GLY A 40 7.47 -0.66 -4.52
N SER A 41 8.29 0.36 -4.76
CA SER A 41 8.18 1.65 -4.07
C SER A 41 6.85 2.36 -4.38
N THR A 42 6.39 2.32 -5.63
CA THR A 42 5.08 2.87 -6.01
C THR A 42 3.93 2.18 -5.29
N ILE A 43 3.93 0.84 -5.23
CA ILE A 43 2.93 0.06 -4.49
C ILE A 43 2.95 0.43 -3.01
N GLY A 44 4.15 0.55 -2.41
CA GLY A 44 4.30 0.93 -1.01
C GLY A 44 3.74 2.32 -0.70
N ILE A 45 4.06 3.31 -1.54
CA ILE A 45 3.57 4.69 -1.40
C ILE A 45 2.04 4.74 -1.55
N LEU A 46 1.48 4.05 -2.55
CA LEU A 46 0.02 3.93 -2.70
C LEU A 46 -0.61 3.30 -1.47
N GLY A 47 0.02 2.28 -0.89
CA GLY A 47 -0.40 1.65 0.36
C GLY A 47 -0.46 2.66 1.52
N VAL A 48 0.53 3.54 1.65
CA VAL A 48 0.53 4.63 2.65
C VAL A 48 -0.62 5.60 2.41
N ILE A 49 -0.86 5.99 1.16
CA ILE A 49 -1.98 6.88 0.80
C ILE A 49 -3.30 6.24 1.21
N PHE A 50 -3.55 4.99 0.82
CA PHE A 50 -4.76 4.27 1.21
C PHE A 50 -4.89 4.11 2.72
N PHE A 51 -3.79 3.80 3.41
CA PHE A 51 -3.78 3.70 4.87
C PHE A 51 -4.23 5.01 5.53
N ILE A 52 -3.64 6.14 5.13
CA ILE A 52 -4.01 7.47 5.64
C ILE A 52 -5.46 7.79 5.29
N SER A 53 -5.88 7.61 4.05
CA SER A 53 -7.28 7.79 3.62
C SER A 53 -8.24 6.94 4.44
N GLY A 54 -7.85 5.71 4.77
CA GLY A 54 -8.62 4.79 5.61
C GLY A 54 -8.76 5.27 7.05
N LEU A 55 -7.74 5.89 7.63
CA LEU A 55 -7.80 6.46 8.97
C LEU A 55 -8.80 7.62 9.05
N PHE A 56 -8.81 8.48 8.03
CA PHE A 56 -9.68 9.65 7.96
C PHE A 56 -11.03 9.38 7.29
N TYR A 57 -11.27 8.16 6.81
CA TYR A 57 -12.54 7.78 6.21
C TYR A 57 -13.68 7.98 7.22
N ARG A 58 -14.69 8.74 6.83
CA ARG A 58 -15.92 8.92 7.60
C ARG A 58 -17.04 8.30 6.78
N LYS A 59 -17.68 7.26 7.32
CA LYS A 59 -18.95 6.79 6.76
C LYS A 59 -19.94 7.94 6.83
N GLU A 60 -20.48 8.35 5.70
CA GLU A 60 -21.70 9.16 5.70
C GLU A 60 -22.81 8.34 6.37
N PRO A 61 -23.61 8.95 7.25
CA PRO A 61 -24.73 8.24 7.87
C PRO A 61 -25.69 7.83 6.75
N VAL A 62 -25.93 6.53 6.62
CA VAL A 62 -26.96 6.00 5.72
C VAL A 62 -28.29 6.46 6.30
N MET A 63 -28.86 7.53 5.74
CA MET A 63 -30.21 7.97 6.07
C MET A 63 -31.17 6.96 5.43
N HIS A 64 -31.71 6.06 6.26
CA HIS A 64 -32.84 5.21 5.93
C HIS A 64 -34.15 5.95 6.18
#